data_AF-A0A1F6WP81-F1
#
_entry.id   AF-A0A1F6WP81-F1
#
_cell.length_a   1.000
_cell.length_b   1.000
_cell.length_c   1.000
_cell.angle_alpha   90.00
_cell.angle_beta   90.00
_cell.angle_gamma   90.00
#
_symmetry.space_group_name_H-M   'P 1'
#
loop_
_entity.id
_entity.type
_entity.pdbx_description
1 polymer ?
#
loop_
_entity_poly.entity_id
_entity_poly.type
_entity_poly.pdbx_seq_one_letter_code
_entity_poly.pdbx_strand_id
1 'polypeptide(L)'
;MFKVHIKIPEVSPPNDATYYIVAKNGIFLKKESWWAKAIVPVRQIAVLDTQETAIELKLPAISSVVMTKVWAFFKAVYKKHGSEAAVLIHYSPELGWNLTVPKQVVSYSHVDYEMTDRIDGYVFVGTMHSHSSMSAFHSGTDVRDEAQVDGIHITLGNMNYPDRFSMDAEAVVNGTRMALPLNFLDGVTKIVEEQSKIGRWVGETLLGKNDRDYDRRYGYGYDYNRSYDSPQMHTISDAQQVLSDGWEIPNEWMEKVSKRGWYDFGGRSRDDRRTIIIDNKQVNDPDASGDTTDMEYFERWRRPAFTDENPAGGKENPATDNKTIKKDTGGKTPPKNEEVKP
;
A
#
# COMPACT_ATOMS: atom_id res chain seq x y z
N MET A 1 38.83 4.97 6.65
CA MET A 1 37.53 5.51 6.21
C MET A 1 37.23 4.92 4.83
N PHE A 2 36.12 4.21 4.65
CA PHE A 2 35.72 3.76 3.31
C PHE A 2 35.13 4.96 2.55
N LYS A 3 35.17 4.92 1.21
CA LYS A 3 34.70 6.04 0.39
C LYS A 3 33.40 5.70 -0.31
N VAL A 4 32.52 6.70 -0.37
CA VAL A 4 31.23 6.64 -1.06
C VAL A 4 31.20 7.76 -2.08
N HIS A 5 30.78 7.42 -3.29
CA HIS A 5 30.52 8.36 -4.37
C HIS A 5 29.01 8.45 -4.59
N ILE A 6 28.42 9.62 -4.35
CA ILE A 6 27.05 9.91 -4.77
C ILE A 6 27.08 10.26 -6.25
N LYS A 7 26.40 9.45 -7.08
CA LYS A 7 26.45 9.55 -8.54
C LYS A 7 25.53 10.67 -9.03
N ILE A 8 26.01 11.91 -8.92
CA ILE A 8 25.43 13.11 -9.52
C ILE A 8 26.47 13.83 -10.40
N PRO A 9 26.05 14.61 -11.41
CA PRO A 9 26.98 15.24 -12.36
C PRO A 9 28.06 16.13 -11.71
N GLU A 10 27.76 16.76 -10.59
CA GLU A 10 28.60 17.76 -9.92
C GLU A 10 29.64 17.16 -8.97
N VAL A 11 29.55 15.84 -8.69
CA VAL A 11 30.43 15.16 -7.75
C VAL A 11 31.40 14.27 -8.51
N SER A 12 32.69 14.58 -8.44
CA SER A 12 33.73 13.72 -8.99
C SER A 12 33.91 12.45 -8.16
N PRO A 13 34.18 11.30 -8.78
CA PRO A 13 34.44 10.06 -8.05
C PRO A 13 35.77 10.13 -7.27
N PRO A 14 35.91 9.38 -6.16
CA PRO A 14 37.18 9.21 -5.47
C PRO A 14 38.26 8.63 -6.38
N ASN A 15 39.52 9.03 -6.16
CA ASN A 15 40.68 8.50 -6.88
C ASN A 15 41.16 7.13 -6.34
N ASP A 16 40.26 6.37 -5.70
CA ASP A 16 40.61 5.18 -4.95
C ASP A 16 40.39 3.92 -5.77
N ALA A 17 41.20 2.92 -5.51
CA ALA A 17 41.07 1.62 -6.16
C ALA A 17 39.71 0.98 -5.82
N THR A 18 39.22 1.17 -4.59
CA THR A 18 37.96 0.60 -4.11
C THR A 18 37.09 1.66 -3.44
N TYR A 19 35.82 1.78 -3.85
CA TYR A 19 34.82 2.64 -3.22
C TYR A 19 33.39 2.19 -3.60
N TYR A 20 32.41 2.61 -2.82
CA TYR A 20 30.99 2.39 -3.12
C TYR A 20 30.41 3.53 -3.94
N ILE A 21 29.44 3.23 -4.79
CA ILE A 21 28.70 4.21 -5.60
C ILE A 21 27.23 4.10 -5.22
N VAL A 22 26.60 5.22 -4.86
CA VAL A 22 25.15 5.33 -4.71
C VAL A 22 24.62 6.00 -5.96
N ALA A 23 23.78 5.30 -6.72
CA ALA A 23 23.20 5.77 -7.97
C ALA A 23 21.68 5.60 -7.99
N LYS A 24 21.01 6.22 -8.97
CA LYS A 24 19.55 6.11 -9.15
C LYS A 24 19.05 4.65 -9.17
N ASN A 25 19.85 3.73 -9.69
CA ASN A 25 19.52 2.31 -9.82
C ASN A 25 20.13 1.42 -8.71
N GLY A 26 20.53 2.00 -7.58
CA GLY A 26 20.97 1.26 -6.40
C GLY A 26 22.43 1.49 -6.03
N ILE A 27 22.99 0.55 -5.27
CA ILE A 27 24.34 0.64 -4.70
C ILE A 27 25.28 -0.27 -5.49
N PHE A 28 26.46 0.23 -5.82
CA PHE A 28 27.50 -0.50 -6.54
C PHE A 28 28.81 -0.45 -5.79
N LEU A 29 29.66 -1.43 -6.04
CA LEU A 29 31.04 -1.47 -5.56
C LEU A 29 31.97 -1.35 -6.76
N LYS A 30 32.75 -0.27 -6.80
CA LYS A 30 33.90 -0.14 -7.69
C LYS A 30 35.08 -0.82 -7.02
N LYS A 31 35.74 -1.73 -7.73
CA LYS A 31 37.02 -2.33 -7.33
C LYS A 31 37.99 -2.32 -8.50
N GLU A 32 39.22 -2.00 -8.20
CA GLU A 32 40.34 -2.02 -9.13
C GLU A 32 41.49 -2.77 -8.47
N SER A 33 41.97 -3.77 -9.17
CA SER A 33 43.04 -4.67 -8.76
C SER A 33 43.93 -4.93 -9.98
N TRP A 34 45.01 -5.68 -9.79
CA TRP A 34 45.96 -5.97 -10.86
C TRP A 34 45.34 -6.68 -12.08
N TRP A 35 44.23 -7.42 -11.90
CA TRP A 35 43.62 -8.22 -12.97
C TRP A 35 42.33 -7.61 -13.53
N ALA A 36 41.68 -6.71 -12.81
CA ALA A 36 40.43 -6.11 -13.27
C ALA A 36 40.08 -4.80 -12.57
N LYS A 37 39.34 -3.99 -13.32
CA LYS A 37 38.54 -2.87 -12.84
C LYS A 37 37.07 -3.20 -13.12
N ALA A 38 36.26 -3.24 -12.07
CA ALA A 38 34.85 -3.60 -12.16
C ALA A 38 33.98 -2.66 -11.32
N ILE A 39 32.74 -2.46 -11.77
CA ILE A 39 31.66 -1.83 -11.02
C ILE A 39 30.52 -2.83 -11.03
N VAL A 40 30.14 -3.33 -9.85
CA VAL A 40 29.14 -4.39 -9.72
C VAL A 40 28.08 -4.01 -8.69
N PRO A 41 26.80 -4.38 -8.88
CA PRO A 41 25.75 -4.08 -7.91
C PRO A 41 26.03 -4.83 -6.61
N VAL A 42 25.71 -4.20 -5.50
CA VAL A 42 25.76 -4.80 -4.16
C VAL A 42 24.47 -4.50 -3.43
N ARG A 43 24.03 -5.42 -2.57
CA ARG A 43 22.80 -5.23 -1.79
C ARG A 43 22.99 -4.24 -0.63
N GLN A 44 24.18 -4.22 -0.04
CA GLN A 44 24.47 -3.43 1.16
C GLN A 44 25.95 -3.02 1.20
N ILE A 45 26.25 -2.00 1.99
CA ILE A 45 27.61 -1.57 2.29
C ILE A 45 28.06 -2.32 3.55
N ALA A 46 28.83 -3.39 3.37
CA ALA A 46 29.12 -4.38 4.43
C ALA A 46 29.85 -3.85 5.69
N VAL A 47 30.40 -2.64 5.63
CA VAL A 47 31.12 -2.01 6.76
C VAL A 47 30.23 -1.08 7.59
N LEU A 48 28.99 -0.85 7.18
CA LEU A 48 28.01 -0.04 7.91
C LEU A 48 27.22 -0.91 8.87
N ASP A 49 26.84 -0.31 10.00
CA ASP A 49 25.89 -0.91 10.93
C ASP A 49 24.47 -0.96 10.33
N THR A 50 23.64 -1.86 10.86
CA THR A 50 22.22 -1.92 10.52
C THR A 50 21.51 -0.67 11.03
N GLN A 51 20.68 -0.06 10.19
CA GLN A 51 19.72 0.97 10.59
C GLN A 51 18.34 0.32 10.68
N GLU A 52 17.74 0.34 11.87
CA GLU A 52 16.36 -0.09 12.07
C GLU A 52 15.38 0.94 11.54
N THR A 53 14.27 0.47 10.97
CA THR A 53 13.13 1.32 10.61
C THR A 53 12.51 1.88 11.90
N ALA A 54 12.34 3.19 11.96
CA ALA A 54 11.78 3.86 13.12
C ALA A 54 10.95 5.08 12.72
N ILE A 55 9.95 5.40 13.54
CA ILE A 55 9.17 6.63 13.42
C ILE A 55 9.18 7.40 14.73
N GLU A 56 9.37 8.71 14.62
CA GLU A 56 9.15 9.67 15.69
C GLU A 56 7.97 10.56 15.28
N LEU A 57 6.85 10.41 15.98
CA LEU A 57 5.66 11.21 15.72
C LEU A 57 5.82 12.59 16.38
N LYS A 58 5.84 13.63 15.55
CA LYS A 58 5.90 15.04 16.00
C LYS A 58 4.54 15.67 16.26
N LEU A 59 3.48 14.97 15.87
CA LEU A 59 2.10 15.34 16.16
C LEU A 59 1.81 15.08 17.65
N PRO A 60 0.89 15.82 18.29
CA PRO A 60 0.36 15.39 19.57
C PRO A 60 -0.39 14.08 19.43
N ALA A 61 -0.73 13.41 20.53
CA ALA A 61 -1.63 12.24 20.47
C ALA A 61 -3.00 12.63 19.88
N ILE A 62 -3.63 11.70 19.15
CA ILE A 62 -5.02 11.83 18.72
C ILE A 62 -5.90 11.71 19.96
N SER A 63 -6.74 12.71 20.22
CA SER A 63 -7.52 12.76 21.45
C SER A 63 -8.65 11.72 21.48
N SER A 64 -9.03 11.29 22.69
CA SER A 64 -10.17 10.39 22.92
C SER A 64 -11.48 10.94 22.31
N VAL A 65 -11.63 12.26 22.29
CA VAL A 65 -12.76 12.96 21.62
C VAL A 65 -12.78 12.67 20.13
N VAL A 66 -11.64 12.77 19.43
CA VAL A 66 -11.55 12.47 17.99
C VAL A 66 -11.90 11.00 17.73
N MET A 67 -11.28 10.10 18.48
CA MET A 67 -11.55 8.65 18.36
C MET A 67 -13.02 8.31 18.61
N THR A 68 -13.64 8.95 19.62
CA THR A 68 -15.06 8.73 19.94
C THR A 68 -15.97 9.20 18.81
N LYS A 69 -15.71 10.38 18.23
CA LYS A 69 -16.49 10.92 17.10
C LYS A 69 -16.45 9.99 15.89
N VAL A 70 -15.26 9.50 15.55
CA VAL A 70 -15.07 8.54 14.44
C VAL A 70 -15.78 7.23 14.74
N TRP A 71 -15.59 6.66 15.93
CA TRP A 71 -16.24 5.41 16.32
C TRP A 71 -17.77 5.51 16.32
N ALA A 72 -18.33 6.62 16.82
CA ALA A 72 -19.77 6.87 16.80
C ALA A 72 -20.32 6.99 15.37
N PHE A 73 -19.61 7.71 14.49
CA PHE A 73 -19.96 7.80 13.08
C PHE A 73 -19.95 6.42 12.40
N PHE A 74 -18.88 5.64 12.58
CA PHE A 74 -18.79 4.30 12.01
C PHE A 74 -19.89 3.36 12.52
N LYS A 75 -20.23 3.43 13.80
CA LYS A 75 -21.37 2.68 14.35
C LYS A 75 -22.71 3.12 13.77
N ALA A 76 -22.90 4.42 13.53
CA ALA A 76 -24.12 4.92 12.90
C ALA A 76 -24.24 4.46 11.44
N VAL A 77 -23.14 4.49 10.68
CA VAL A 77 -23.11 3.95 9.31
C VAL A 77 -23.37 2.46 9.30
N TYR A 78 -22.70 1.69 10.17
CA TYR A 78 -22.93 0.25 10.30
C TYR A 78 -24.40 -0.06 10.66
N LYS A 79 -25.00 0.67 11.61
CA LYS A 79 -26.42 0.49 11.98
C LYS A 79 -27.36 0.78 10.81
N LYS A 80 -27.07 1.80 10.00
CA LYS A 80 -27.92 2.22 8.88
C LYS A 80 -27.75 1.34 7.64
N HIS A 81 -26.51 0.93 7.34
CA HIS A 81 -26.15 0.34 6.05
C HIS A 81 -25.53 -1.07 6.16
N GLY A 82 -25.07 -1.49 7.33
CA GLY A 82 -24.31 -2.73 7.51
C GLY A 82 -23.01 -2.72 6.72
N SER A 83 -22.34 -1.56 6.65
CA SER A 83 -21.21 -1.30 5.75
C SER A 83 -20.05 -0.65 6.47
N GLU A 84 -18.92 -0.61 5.76
CA GLU A 84 -17.76 0.20 6.08
C GLU A 84 -18.07 1.69 5.92
N ALA A 85 -17.14 2.51 6.39
CA ALA A 85 -17.12 3.95 6.23
C ALA A 85 -15.69 4.47 6.42
N ALA A 86 -15.38 5.63 5.84
CA ALA A 86 -14.09 6.28 5.95
C ALA A 86 -14.20 7.75 6.40
N VAL A 87 -13.15 8.23 7.07
CA VAL A 87 -12.93 9.63 7.44
C VAL A 87 -11.48 10.02 7.12
N LEU A 88 -11.27 11.30 6.87
CA LEU A 88 -9.94 11.90 6.71
C LEU A 88 -9.60 12.65 8.00
N ILE A 89 -8.34 12.52 8.44
CA ILE A 89 -7.81 13.15 9.65
C ILE A 89 -6.99 14.37 9.24
N HIS A 90 -7.23 15.50 9.92
CA HIS A 90 -6.48 16.73 9.72
C HIS A 90 -5.97 17.28 11.05
N TYR A 91 -4.85 17.98 11.00
CA TYR A 91 -4.25 18.61 12.18
C TYR A 91 -3.78 20.04 11.88
N SER A 92 -4.02 20.93 12.83
CA SER A 92 -3.48 22.28 12.86
C SER A 92 -2.75 22.49 14.20
N PRO A 93 -1.51 23.01 14.20
CA PRO A 93 -0.85 23.38 15.45
C PRO A 93 -1.61 24.40 16.29
N GLU A 94 -2.43 25.24 15.66
CA GLU A 94 -3.19 26.31 16.33
C GLU A 94 -4.58 25.85 16.77
N LEU A 95 -5.24 24.99 15.97
CA LEU A 95 -6.65 24.63 16.17
C LEU A 95 -6.86 23.18 16.63
N GLY A 96 -5.79 22.36 16.61
CA GLY A 96 -5.82 20.96 17.00
C GLY A 96 -6.33 20.02 15.90
N TRP A 97 -6.94 18.91 16.32
CA TRP A 97 -7.44 17.86 15.44
C TRP A 97 -8.79 18.20 14.83
N ASN A 98 -8.97 17.84 13.57
CA ASN A 98 -10.25 17.96 12.88
C ASN A 98 -10.44 16.80 11.88
N LEU A 99 -11.69 16.62 11.43
CA LEU A 99 -12.10 15.49 10.62
C LEU A 99 -12.93 15.97 9.43
N THR A 100 -12.75 15.35 8.28
CA THR A 100 -13.75 15.40 7.21
C THR A 100 -14.24 14.01 6.86
N VAL A 101 -15.51 13.94 6.44
CA VAL A 101 -16.07 12.75 5.81
C VAL A 101 -16.08 13.02 4.31
N PRO A 102 -15.36 12.25 3.48
CA PRO A 102 -15.44 12.38 2.03
C PRO A 102 -16.74 11.76 1.51
N LYS A 103 -17.17 12.18 0.32
CA LYS A 103 -18.23 11.45 -0.40
C LYS A 103 -17.77 10.02 -0.64
N GLN A 104 -18.60 9.05 -0.29
CA GLN A 104 -18.20 7.65 -0.29
C GLN A 104 -19.33 6.71 -0.72
N VAL A 105 -18.93 5.65 -1.43
CA VAL A 105 -19.80 4.53 -1.82
C VAL A 105 -19.39 3.31 -1.00
N VAL A 106 -20.29 2.83 -0.15
CA VAL A 106 -19.98 1.84 0.89
C VAL A 106 -20.65 0.50 0.64
N SER A 107 -19.96 -0.56 1.03
CA SER A 107 -20.46 -1.94 1.07
C SER A 107 -19.95 -2.64 2.33
N TYR A 108 -20.31 -3.90 2.53
CA TYR A 108 -19.94 -4.64 3.74
C TYR A 108 -18.42 -4.75 3.96
N SER A 109 -17.63 -4.82 2.89
CA SER A 109 -16.19 -5.10 2.92
C SER A 109 -15.39 -4.17 2.01
N HIS A 110 -15.95 -2.99 1.70
CA HIS A 110 -15.30 -2.03 0.81
C HIS A 110 -15.93 -0.65 0.97
N VAL A 111 -15.10 0.39 0.98
CA VAL A 111 -15.48 1.79 0.90
C VAL A 111 -14.69 2.50 -0.21
N ASP A 112 -15.40 3.04 -1.21
CA ASP A 112 -14.80 3.85 -2.27
C ASP A 112 -14.93 5.33 -1.91
N TYR A 113 -13.80 6.05 -1.87
CA TYR A 113 -13.77 7.48 -1.60
C TYR A 113 -12.50 8.12 -2.16
N GLU A 114 -12.56 9.43 -2.35
CA GLU A 114 -11.41 10.25 -2.75
C GLU A 114 -10.81 10.94 -1.53
N MET A 115 -9.49 10.94 -1.41
CA MET A 115 -8.77 11.61 -0.31
C MET A 115 -8.54 13.10 -0.62
N THR A 116 -9.55 13.82 -1.10
CA THR A 116 -9.44 15.20 -1.62
C THR A 116 -10.03 16.27 -0.69
N ASP A 117 -10.91 15.92 0.25
CA ASP A 117 -11.48 16.88 1.19
C ASP A 117 -10.37 17.49 2.08
N ARG A 118 -10.30 18.82 2.15
CA ARG A 118 -9.32 19.59 2.91
C ARG A 118 -10.01 20.66 3.75
N ILE A 119 -9.37 21.06 4.84
CA ILE A 119 -9.81 22.15 5.70
C ILE A 119 -8.73 23.22 5.68
N ASP A 120 -9.12 24.46 5.37
CA ASP A 120 -8.19 25.59 5.34
C ASP A 120 -7.51 25.77 6.71
N GLY A 121 -6.18 25.93 6.70
CA GLY A 121 -5.39 26.05 7.93
C GLY A 121 -5.05 24.72 8.61
N TYR A 122 -5.40 23.58 8.02
CA TYR A 122 -5.03 22.25 8.50
C TYR A 122 -4.19 21.49 7.48
N VAL A 123 -3.35 20.60 8.00
CA VAL A 123 -2.60 19.61 7.22
C VAL A 123 -3.36 18.29 7.24
N PHE A 124 -3.47 17.64 6.08
CA PHE A 124 -3.96 16.26 6.00
C PHE A 124 -2.94 15.31 6.65
N VAL A 125 -3.41 14.48 7.58
CA VAL A 125 -2.56 13.59 8.39
C VAL A 125 -2.75 12.12 8.04
N GLY A 126 -3.88 11.74 7.46
CA GLY A 126 -4.14 10.36 7.06
C GLY A 126 -5.63 10.01 7.13
N THR A 127 -5.93 8.73 7.31
CA THR A 127 -7.29 8.20 7.19
C THR A 127 -7.67 7.31 8.36
N MET A 128 -8.97 7.22 8.63
CA MET A 128 -9.51 6.08 9.35
C MET A 128 -10.64 5.46 8.55
N HIS A 129 -10.77 4.14 8.58
CA HIS A 129 -11.94 3.45 8.05
C HIS A 129 -12.42 2.35 9.00
N SER A 130 -13.62 1.85 8.74
CA SER A 130 -14.20 0.76 9.50
C SER A 130 -14.31 -0.52 8.70
N HIS A 131 -14.24 -1.65 9.40
CA HIS A 131 -14.47 -3.00 8.88
C HIS A 131 -15.83 -3.56 9.35
N SER A 132 -16.93 -2.83 9.19
CA SER A 132 -18.30 -3.30 9.54
C SER A 132 -18.36 -4.12 10.85
N SER A 133 -18.83 -5.38 10.80
CA SER A 133 -18.75 -6.36 11.90
C SER A 133 -17.51 -7.25 11.86
N MET A 134 -16.66 -7.13 10.83
CA MET A 134 -15.38 -7.83 10.71
C MET A 134 -14.34 -7.20 11.62
N SER A 135 -13.30 -7.97 11.92
CA SER A 135 -12.18 -7.48 12.69
C SER A 135 -11.29 -6.53 11.89
N ALA A 136 -10.59 -5.64 12.59
CA ALA A 136 -9.65 -4.70 12.01
C ALA A 136 -8.36 -5.40 11.56
N PHE A 137 -7.93 -5.06 10.35
CA PHE A 137 -6.62 -5.34 9.76
C PHE A 137 -6.47 -4.44 8.53
N HIS A 138 -5.26 -4.07 8.11
CA HIS A 138 -5.08 -3.47 6.78
C HIS A 138 -5.18 -4.56 5.70
N SER A 139 -6.19 -4.48 4.83
CA SER A 139 -6.35 -5.40 3.70
C SER A 139 -5.32 -5.12 2.60
N GLY A 140 -5.16 -6.03 1.63
CA GLY A 140 -4.28 -5.79 0.48
C GLY A 140 -4.67 -4.56 -0.36
N THR A 141 -5.94 -4.15 -0.32
CA THR A 141 -6.41 -2.91 -0.96
C THR A 141 -5.94 -1.70 -0.16
N ASP A 142 -6.18 -1.69 1.15
CA ASP A 142 -5.73 -0.61 2.05
C ASP A 142 -4.21 -0.41 1.95
N VAL A 143 -3.49 -1.54 1.93
CA VAL A 143 -2.03 -1.56 1.79
C VAL A 143 -1.58 -0.79 0.55
N ARG A 144 -2.24 -1.03 -0.59
CA ARG A 144 -1.91 -0.41 -1.89
C ARG A 144 -2.34 1.05 -1.95
N ASP A 145 -3.55 1.36 -1.47
CA ASP A 145 -4.14 2.69 -1.59
C ASP A 145 -3.40 3.70 -0.71
N GLU A 146 -2.90 3.25 0.44
CA GLU A 146 -2.11 4.05 1.38
C GLU A 146 -0.59 4.02 1.09
N ALA A 147 -0.10 3.12 0.22
CA ALA A 147 1.35 3.01 -0.06
C ALA A 147 1.97 4.28 -0.64
N GLN A 148 1.17 5.17 -1.20
CA GLN A 148 1.59 6.47 -1.77
C GLN A 148 1.08 7.66 -0.95
N VAL A 149 0.52 7.40 0.23
CA VAL A 149 -0.05 8.42 1.11
C VAL A 149 0.71 8.34 2.42
N ASP A 150 1.63 9.27 2.63
CA ASP A 150 2.30 9.40 3.92
C ASP A 150 1.30 9.88 4.98
N GLY A 151 1.25 9.20 6.11
CA GLY A 151 0.28 9.54 7.15
C GLY A 151 0.01 8.44 8.17
N ILE A 152 -1.01 8.69 9.00
CA ILE A 152 -1.53 7.75 9.99
C ILE A 152 -2.79 7.12 9.43
N HIS A 153 -2.84 5.79 9.43
CA HIS A 153 -3.94 5.00 8.91
C HIS A 153 -4.46 4.08 10.00
N ILE A 154 -5.76 4.16 10.28
CA ILE A 154 -6.39 3.42 11.38
C ILE A 154 -7.64 2.69 10.89
N THR A 155 -7.69 1.39 11.09
CA THR A 155 -8.86 0.56 10.80
C THR A 155 -9.56 0.17 12.08
N LEU A 156 -10.87 0.44 12.17
CA LEU A 156 -11.72 0.04 13.30
C LEU A 156 -12.69 -1.08 12.89
N GLY A 157 -12.65 -2.21 13.57
CA GLY A 157 -13.51 -3.37 13.30
C GLY A 157 -14.50 -3.66 14.42
N ASN A 158 -15.45 -4.54 14.12
CA ASN A 158 -16.50 -5.02 15.01
C ASN A 158 -17.42 -3.91 15.56
N MET A 159 -17.92 -3.05 14.67
CA MET A 159 -18.86 -1.96 14.98
C MET A 159 -20.22 -2.44 15.53
N ASN A 160 -20.47 -3.74 15.50
CA ASN A 160 -21.63 -4.38 16.11
C ASN A 160 -21.55 -4.49 17.64
N TYR A 161 -20.37 -4.29 18.26
CA TYR A 161 -20.26 -4.25 19.72
C TYR A 161 -20.69 -2.89 20.30
N PRO A 162 -21.36 -2.89 21.47
CA PRO A 162 -21.89 -1.66 22.05
C PRO A 162 -20.79 -0.75 22.64
N ASP A 163 -19.74 -1.32 23.20
CA ASP A 163 -18.78 -0.66 24.09
C ASP A 163 -17.31 -0.85 23.69
N ARG A 164 -17.05 -1.64 22.63
CA ARG A 164 -15.70 -2.00 22.20
C ARG A 164 -15.56 -2.13 20.69
N PHE A 165 -14.32 -2.15 20.21
CA PHE A 165 -13.98 -2.36 18.80
C PHE A 165 -12.60 -3.03 18.69
N SER A 166 -12.34 -3.74 17.60
CA SER A 166 -10.97 -4.12 17.24
C SER A 166 -10.27 -2.98 16.50
N MET A 167 -8.95 -2.89 16.58
CA MET A 167 -8.20 -1.81 15.92
C MET A 167 -6.89 -2.32 15.34
N ASP A 168 -6.54 -1.83 14.16
CA ASP A 168 -5.20 -1.85 13.58
C ASP A 168 -4.81 -0.40 13.24
N ALA A 169 -3.62 0.01 13.61
CA ALA A 169 -3.18 1.40 13.48
C ALA A 169 -1.72 1.44 13.07
N GLU A 170 -1.45 2.11 11.95
CA GLU A 170 -0.13 2.17 11.34
C GLU A 170 0.21 3.60 10.91
N ALA A 171 1.50 3.91 10.93
CA ALA A 171 2.03 5.06 10.23
C ALA A 171 2.74 4.59 8.95
N VAL A 172 2.47 5.28 7.86
CA VAL A 172 3.05 5.02 6.54
C VAL A 172 3.93 6.19 6.14
N VAL A 173 5.18 5.91 5.79
CA VAL A 173 6.11 6.89 5.22
C VAL A 173 6.85 6.25 4.06
N ASN A 174 6.75 6.82 2.87
CA ASN A 174 7.35 6.32 1.64
C ASN A 174 7.02 4.82 1.40
N GLY A 175 5.76 4.45 1.60
CA GLY A 175 5.25 3.08 1.50
C GLY A 175 5.75 2.12 2.59
N THR A 176 6.49 2.59 3.59
CA THR A 176 6.95 1.79 4.72
C THR A 176 5.98 1.92 5.88
N ARG A 177 5.42 0.79 6.33
CA ARG A 177 4.47 0.70 7.46
C ARG A 177 5.19 0.45 8.78
N MET A 178 4.76 1.16 9.81
CA MET A 178 5.21 0.97 11.19
C MET A 178 4.00 0.99 12.10
N ALA A 179 3.93 0.07 13.07
CA ALA A 179 2.86 0.06 14.05
C ALA A 179 2.79 1.39 14.79
N LEU A 180 1.59 1.96 14.89
CA LEU A 180 1.36 3.19 15.64
C LEU A 180 1.40 2.85 17.14
N PRO A 181 2.23 3.53 17.95
CA PRO A 181 2.24 3.33 19.39
C PRO A 181 0.86 3.62 20.01
N LEU A 182 0.33 2.72 20.84
CA LEU A 182 -1.02 2.90 21.42
C LEU A 182 -1.16 4.18 22.25
N ASN A 183 -0.07 4.63 22.89
CA ASN A 183 -0.05 5.89 23.63
C ASN A 183 -0.17 7.15 22.75
N PHE A 184 -0.14 6.99 21.42
CA PHE A 184 -0.49 8.04 20.47
C PHE A 184 -2.00 8.20 20.28
N LEU A 185 -2.82 7.25 20.76
CA LEU A 185 -4.28 7.30 20.74
C LEU A 185 -4.78 7.49 22.17
N ASP A 186 -4.93 8.75 22.57
CA ASP A 186 -5.27 9.11 23.94
C ASP A 186 -6.64 8.54 24.34
N GLY A 187 -6.72 8.05 25.57
CA GLY A 187 -7.90 7.39 26.13
C GLY A 187 -8.27 6.04 25.52
N VAL A 188 -7.60 5.56 24.46
CA VAL A 188 -7.80 4.21 23.90
C VAL A 188 -7.04 3.19 24.73
N THR A 189 -7.77 2.19 25.23
CA THR A 189 -7.19 1.12 26.06
C THR A 189 -7.45 -0.23 25.46
N LYS A 190 -6.44 -1.11 25.52
CA LYS A 190 -6.58 -2.51 25.14
C LYS A 190 -7.35 -3.27 26.23
N ILE A 191 -8.36 -4.03 25.82
CA ILE A 191 -9.04 -4.97 26.69
C ILE A 191 -8.14 -6.19 26.84
N VAL A 192 -7.58 -6.39 28.03
CA VAL A 192 -6.90 -7.63 28.39
C VAL A 192 -7.99 -8.60 28.82
N GLU A 193 -8.49 -9.42 27.89
CA GLU A 193 -9.30 -10.57 28.29
C GLU A 193 -8.39 -11.53 29.05
N GLU A 194 -8.73 -11.85 30.31
CA GLU A 194 -8.14 -13.01 30.99
C GLU A 194 -8.35 -14.21 30.07
N GLN A 195 -7.27 -14.73 29.49
CA GLN A 195 -7.34 -15.90 28.62
C GLN A 195 -7.98 -17.05 29.41
N SER A 196 -9.26 -17.28 29.16
CA SER A 196 -9.89 -18.53 29.56
C SER A 196 -9.08 -19.66 28.91
N LYS A 197 -8.49 -20.50 29.74
CA LYS A 197 -7.68 -21.68 29.36
C LYS A 197 -8.58 -22.76 28.75
N ILE A 198 -9.26 -22.45 27.65
CA ILE A 198 -10.18 -23.39 26.99
C ILE A 198 -9.75 -23.53 25.54
N GLY A 199 -8.91 -24.53 25.30
CA GLY A 199 -8.89 -25.27 24.03
C GLY A 199 -7.97 -24.74 22.92
N ARG A 200 -6.64 -24.78 23.12
CA ARG A 200 -5.71 -24.94 21.99
C ARG A 200 -5.94 -26.33 21.38
N TRP A 201 -6.72 -26.41 20.30
CA TRP A 201 -6.55 -27.49 19.33
C TRP A 201 -5.37 -27.12 18.44
N VAL A 202 -4.19 -27.61 18.83
CA VAL A 202 -3.02 -27.63 17.95
C VAL A 202 -3.24 -28.79 16.98
N GLY A 203 -3.76 -28.48 15.80
CA GLY A 203 -3.59 -29.35 14.64
C GLY A 203 -2.13 -29.28 14.21
N GLU A 204 -1.29 -30.13 14.80
CA GLU A 204 -0.04 -30.54 14.17
C GLU A 204 -0.38 -31.24 12.86
N THR A 205 -0.37 -30.50 11.75
CA THR A 205 -0.29 -31.09 10.42
C THR A 205 0.99 -30.62 9.76
N LEU A 206 1.99 -31.49 9.90
CA LEU A 206 3.05 -31.81 8.95
C LEU A 206 2.86 -31.20 7.55
N LEU A 207 3.35 -30.00 7.31
CA LEU A 207 3.85 -29.58 6.00
C LEU A 207 5.15 -28.81 6.20
N GLY A 208 6.18 -29.33 5.55
CA GLY A 208 7.57 -29.04 5.80
C GLY A 208 7.94 -27.58 5.54
N LYS A 209 9.02 -27.20 6.23
CA LYS A 209 9.93 -26.12 5.86
C LYS A 209 10.14 -26.12 4.34
N ASN A 210 9.69 -25.08 3.66
CA ASN A 210 10.40 -24.33 2.62
C ASN A 210 9.39 -23.42 1.91
N ASP A 211 9.56 -22.11 2.09
CA ASP A 211 9.53 -21.12 1.00
C ASP A 211 9.83 -19.74 1.60
N ARG A 212 11.13 -19.49 1.84
CA ARG A 212 11.67 -18.18 2.24
C ARG A 212 12.19 -17.36 1.06
N ASP A 213 11.89 -17.77 -0.18
CA ASP A 213 12.56 -17.23 -1.38
C ASP A 213 11.64 -16.53 -2.39
N TYR A 214 10.33 -16.44 -2.15
CA TYR A 214 9.43 -15.75 -3.09
C TYR A 214 9.36 -14.22 -2.87
N ASP A 215 9.62 -13.72 -1.66
CA ASP A 215 9.27 -12.33 -1.27
C ASP A 215 10.40 -11.29 -1.40
N ARG A 216 11.62 -11.70 -1.82
CA ARG A 216 12.79 -10.79 -1.84
C ARG A 216 12.99 -9.99 -3.12
N ARG A 217 12.09 -10.08 -4.10
CA ARG A 217 12.32 -9.50 -5.44
C ARG A 217 11.82 -8.05 -5.61
N TYR A 218 11.08 -7.49 -4.66
CA TYR A 218 10.52 -6.13 -4.76
C TYR A 218 10.73 -5.20 -3.56
N GLY A 219 11.65 -5.51 -2.62
CA GLY A 219 12.14 -4.50 -1.66
C GLY A 219 11.13 -3.92 -0.67
N TYR A 220 9.88 -4.39 -0.65
CA TYR A 220 8.93 -4.15 0.43
C TYR A 220 9.05 -5.31 1.41
N GLY A 221 9.78 -5.10 2.52
CA GLY A 221 9.87 -6.08 3.58
C GLY A 221 8.55 -6.17 4.32
N TYR A 222 7.62 -7.00 3.82
CA TYR A 222 6.48 -7.43 4.62
C TYR A 222 6.96 -8.52 5.56
N ASP A 223 7.06 -8.20 6.85
CA ASP A 223 7.19 -9.23 7.87
C ASP A 223 5.81 -9.89 8.06
N TYR A 224 5.51 -10.87 7.20
CA TYR A 224 4.27 -11.68 7.22
C TYR A 224 4.15 -12.59 8.46
N ASN A 225 4.89 -12.29 9.53
CA ASN A 225 4.98 -13.08 10.74
C ASN A 225 4.18 -12.48 11.91
N ARG A 226 3.11 -11.72 11.61
CA ARG A 226 2.06 -11.43 12.60
C ARG A 226 1.26 -12.72 12.75
N SER A 227 1.48 -13.43 13.85
CA SER A 227 0.56 -14.50 14.28
C SER A 227 -0.86 -13.96 14.22
N TYR A 228 -1.80 -14.79 13.74
CA TYR A 228 -3.25 -14.60 13.87
C TYR A 228 -3.65 -14.60 15.36
N ASP A 229 -3.08 -13.70 16.17
CA ASP A 229 -3.63 -13.35 17.45
C ASP A 229 -5.00 -12.74 17.18
N SER A 230 -6.01 -13.22 17.89
CA SER A 230 -7.35 -12.67 17.80
C SER A 230 -7.27 -11.14 17.90
N PRO A 231 -7.93 -10.42 16.99
CA PRO A 231 -7.78 -8.98 16.86
C PRO A 231 -8.07 -8.32 18.21
N GLN A 232 -7.12 -7.51 18.66
CA GLN A 232 -7.14 -6.98 20.01
C GLN A 232 -8.31 -6.02 20.14
N MET A 233 -9.19 -6.28 21.12
CA MET A 233 -10.32 -5.40 21.40
C MET A 233 -9.85 -4.22 22.24
N HIS A 234 -10.49 -3.07 22.00
CA HIS A 234 -10.19 -1.80 22.63
C HIS A 234 -11.47 -1.12 23.12
N THR A 235 -11.31 -0.25 24.11
CA THR A 235 -12.35 0.72 24.54
C THR A 235 -11.77 2.13 24.53
N ILE A 236 -12.64 3.13 24.57
CA ILE A 236 -12.26 4.53 24.77
C ILE A 236 -12.82 4.96 26.13
N SER A 237 -11.92 5.30 27.05
CA SER A 237 -12.22 5.61 28.46
C SER A 237 -13.34 6.64 28.64
N ASP A 238 -13.29 7.75 27.90
CA ASP A 238 -14.23 8.86 28.06
C ASP A 238 -15.36 8.86 27.02
N ALA A 239 -15.55 7.79 26.25
CA ALA A 239 -16.49 7.80 25.13
C ALA A 239 -17.94 8.10 25.56
N GLN A 240 -18.37 7.57 26.71
CA GLN A 240 -19.72 7.87 27.22
C GLN A 240 -19.87 9.36 27.57
N GLN A 241 -18.85 9.96 28.17
CA GLN A 241 -18.88 11.38 28.52
C GLN A 241 -18.96 12.25 27.26
N VAL A 242 -18.09 12.00 26.27
CA VAL A 242 -18.07 12.74 25.00
C VAL A 242 -19.42 12.67 24.28
N LEU A 243 -20.07 11.50 24.29
CA LEU A 243 -21.40 11.33 23.69
C LEU A 243 -22.51 11.96 24.54
N SER A 244 -22.34 12.03 25.87
CA SER A 244 -23.31 12.66 26.77
C SER A 244 -23.26 14.19 26.78
N ASP A 245 -22.12 14.78 26.40
CA ASP A 245 -21.92 16.23 26.31
C ASP A 245 -22.69 16.88 25.14
N GLY A 246 -23.57 16.13 24.48
CA GLY A 246 -24.47 16.63 23.44
C GLY A 246 -23.85 16.74 22.06
N TRP A 247 -22.68 16.13 21.83
CA TRP A 247 -22.14 16.04 20.47
C TRP A 247 -22.98 15.07 19.63
N GLU A 248 -23.46 15.56 18.49
CA GLU A 248 -24.18 14.77 17.50
C GLU A 248 -23.36 14.63 16.22
N ILE A 249 -23.58 13.54 15.50
CA ILE A 249 -22.98 13.32 14.18
C ILE A 249 -23.55 14.37 13.23
N PRO A 250 -22.72 15.20 12.56
CA PRO A 250 -23.22 16.17 11.59
C PRO A 250 -24.04 15.49 10.50
N ASN A 251 -25.22 16.02 10.17
CA ASN A 251 -26.07 15.45 9.12
C ASN A 251 -25.34 15.31 7.79
N GLU A 252 -24.51 16.31 7.45
CA GLU A 252 -23.67 16.33 6.25
C GLU A 252 -22.71 15.14 6.15
N TRP A 253 -22.27 14.56 7.28
CA TRP A 253 -21.44 13.35 7.28
C TRP A 253 -22.24 12.15 6.78
N MET A 254 -23.47 11.97 7.28
CA MET A 254 -24.35 10.87 6.87
C MET A 254 -24.88 11.04 5.45
N GLU A 255 -25.04 12.28 4.96
CA GLU A 255 -25.45 12.58 3.58
C GLU A 255 -24.37 12.23 2.55
N LYS A 256 -23.10 12.24 2.94
CA LYS A 256 -21.97 11.86 2.07
C LYS A 256 -21.80 10.34 1.94
N VAL A 257 -22.54 9.53 2.70
CA VAL A 257 -22.47 8.06 2.67
C VAL A 257 -23.60 7.51 1.80
N SER A 258 -23.23 6.84 0.72
CA SER A 258 -24.16 6.16 -0.17
C SER A 258 -23.86 4.66 -0.23
N LYS A 259 -24.88 3.81 -0.09
CA LYS A 259 -24.69 2.36 -0.18
C LYS A 259 -24.56 1.95 -1.65
N ARG A 260 -23.59 1.12 -1.97
CA ARG A 260 -23.42 0.53 -3.31
C ARG A 260 -24.72 -0.15 -3.74
N GLY A 261 -25.23 0.19 -4.92
CA GLY A 261 -26.49 -0.33 -5.43
C GLY A 261 -26.33 -1.77 -5.94
N TRP A 262 -27.43 -2.54 -5.92
CA TRP A 262 -27.46 -3.90 -6.48
C TRP A 262 -27.07 -3.96 -7.97
N TYR A 263 -27.37 -2.90 -8.73
CA TYR A 263 -27.06 -2.78 -10.16
C TYR A 263 -25.59 -2.46 -10.44
N ASP A 264 -24.82 -2.02 -9.44
CA ASP A 264 -23.39 -1.67 -9.62
C ASP A 264 -22.48 -2.91 -9.67
N PHE A 265 -23.02 -4.10 -9.39
CA PHE A 265 -22.31 -5.38 -9.46
C PHE A 265 -22.22 -5.99 -10.86
N GLY A 266 -22.77 -5.35 -11.90
CA GLY A 266 -22.89 -5.98 -13.23
C GLY A 266 -23.66 -7.31 -13.19
N GLY A 267 -24.41 -7.57 -12.12
CA GLY A 267 -25.12 -8.80 -11.88
C GLY A 267 -26.45 -8.80 -12.62
N ARG A 268 -26.55 -9.60 -13.68
CA ARG A 268 -27.86 -10.05 -14.17
C ARG A 268 -28.63 -10.66 -13.01
N SER A 269 -29.91 -10.31 -12.90
CA SER A 269 -30.80 -10.88 -11.89
C SER A 269 -30.79 -12.41 -12.00
N ARG A 270 -30.88 -13.11 -10.86
CA ARG A 270 -31.09 -14.57 -10.84
C ARG A 270 -32.39 -14.98 -11.54
N ASP A 271 -33.34 -14.06 -11.72
CA ASP A 271 -34.57 -14.26 -12.49
C ASP A 271 -34.40 -14.10 -14.01
N ASP A 272 -33.29 -13.53 -14.50
CA ASP A 272 -33.04 -13.39 -15.94
C ASP A 272 -32.57 -14.70 -16.61
N ARG A 273 -32.44 -15.80 -15.84
CA ARG A 273 -32.04 -17.11 -16.37
C ARG A 273 -33.17 -17.95 -16.96
N ARG A 274 -34.38 -17.41 -17.16
CA ARG A 274 -35.51 -18.21 -17.68
C ARG A 274 -36.24 -17.70 -18.91
N THR A 275 -35.76 -16.65 -19.58
CA THR A 275 -36.39 -16.27 -20.85
C THR A 275 -35.43 -15.59 -21.80
N ILE A 276 -34.76 -16.39 -22.63
CA ILE A 276 -34.27 -15.93 -23.92
C ILE A 276 -35.34 -16.30 -24.94
N ILE A 277 -36.11 -15.32 -25.41
CA ILE A 277 -36.93 -15.48 -26.61
C ILE A 277 -36.01 -15.17 -27.79
N ILE A 278 -35.61 -16.21 -28.52
CA ILE A 278 -35.09 -16.10 -29.89
C ILE A 278 -36.08 -16.88 -30.76
N ASP A 279 -36.70 -16.18 -31.72
CA ASP A 279 -37.58 -16.72 -32.76
C ASP A 279 -38.63 -17.77 -32.32
N ASN A 280 -39.47 -17.40 -31.35
CA ASN A 280 -40.73 -18.08 -31.03
C ASN A 280 -40.66 -19.62 -30.83
N LYS A 281 -39.51 -20.15 -30.39
CA LYS A 281 -39.40 -21.55 -29.96
C LYS A 281 -38.69 -21.64 -28.61
N GLN A 282 -39.42 -22.13 -27.62
CA GLN A 282 -38.91 -22.52 -26.31
C GLN A 282 -37.97 -23.73 -26.50
N VAL A 283 -36.71 -23.62 -26.08
CA VAL A 283 -35.81 -24.78 -25.98
C VAL A 283 -35.17 -24.76 -24.59
N ASN A 284 -35.31 -25.87 -23.85
CA ASN A 284 -34.69 -26.06 -22.55
C ASN A 284 -33.25 -26.56 -22.74
N ASP A 285 -32.27 -25.90 -22.12
CA ASP A 285 -30.89 -26.38 -22.04
C ASP A 285 -30.66 -27.07 -20.68
N PRO A 286 -30.26 -28.35 -20.64
CA PRO A 286 -30.15 -29.13 -19.41
C PRO A 286 -28.83 -28.97 -18.61
N ASP A 287 -27.81 -28.24 -19.09
CA ASP A 287 -26.47 -28.29 -18.46
C ASP A 287 -26.07 -27.04 -17.65
N ALA A 288 -26.91 -26.66 -16.68
CA ALA A 288 -26.55 -25.66 -15.66
C ALA A 288 -25.84 -26.29 -14.44
N SER A 289 -24.69 -26.93 -14.67
CA SER A 289 -23.72 -27.23 -13.61
C SER A 289 -22.31 -27.18 -14.17
N GLY A 290 -21.58 -26.10 -13.88
CA GLY A 290 -20.20 -25.93 -14.36
C GLY A 290 -19.49 -24.84 -13.59
N ASP A 291 -18.70 -25.30 -12.61
CA ASP A 291 -17.62 -24.61 -11.92
C ASP A 291 -16.69 -23.93 -12.94
N THR A 292 -16.49 -22.61 -12.86
CA THR A 292 -15.45 -21.92 -13.63
C THR A 292 -14.57 -21.10 -12.70
N THR A 293 -13.36 -21.60 -12.55
CA THR A 293 -12.23 -21.11 -11.76
C THR A 293 -11.85 -19.65 -12.02
N ASP A 294 -11.52 -18.96 -10.93
CA ASP A 294 -11.14 -17.53 -10.74
C ASP A 294 -9.92 -16.97 -11.54
N MET A 295 -9.56 -17.51 -12.70
CA MET A 295 -8.36 -17.07 -13.43
C MET A 295 -8.59 -15.99 -14.50
N GLU A 296 -9.82 -15.79 -14.99
CA GLU A 296 -10.10 -14.79 -16.05
C GLU A 296 -10.47 -13.39 -15.52
N TYR A 297 -10.78 -13.23 -14.24
CA TYR A 297 -11.05 -11.91 -13.65
C TYR A 297 -9.75 -11.10 -13.40
N PHE A 298 -8.61 -11.78 -13.25
CA PHE A 298 -7.32 -11.17 -12.92
C PHE A 298 -6.57 -10.54 -14.11
N GLU A 299 -6.83 -10.95 -15.35
CA GLU A 299 -6.09 -10.47 -16.53
C GLU A 299 -6.62 -9.14 -17.09
N ARG A 300 -7.84 -8.70 -16.71
CA ARG A 300 -8.50 -7.52 -17.30
C ARG A 300 -8.04 -6.16 -16.74
N TRP A 301 -7.34 -6.13 -15.60
CA TRP A 301 -6.96 -4.89 -14.90
C TRP A 301 -5.44 -4.63 -14.82
N ARG A 302 -4.66 -5.34 -15.63
CA ARG A 302 -3.22 -5.08 -15.79
C ARG A 302 -3.01 -3.79 -16.60
N ARG A 303 -2.98 -2.64 -15.93
CA ARG A 303 -2.40 -1.42 -16.53
C ARG A 303 -0.88 -1.59 -16.63
N PRO A 304 -0.25 -1.27 -17.78
CA PRO A 304 1.19 -1.46 -17.94
C PRO A 304 1.97 -0.50 -17.04
N ALA A 305 3.00 -1.03 -16.39
CA ALA A 305 4.02 -0.25 -15.70
C ALA A 305 4.79 0.61 -16.72
N PHE A 306 5.04 1.87 -16.35
CA PHE A 306 6.05 2.78 -16.88
C PHE A 306 6.48 2.57 -18.34
N THR A 307 5.86 3.31 -19.26
CA THR A 307 6.48 3.61 -20.55
C THR A 307 7.30 4.89 -20.42
N ASP A 308 8.62 4.77 -20.62
CA ASP A 308 9.53 5.89 -20.81
C ASP A 308 9.08 6.74 -22.00
N GLU A 309 8.55 7.94 -21.75
CA GLU A 309 8.36 8.95 -22.79
C GLU A 309 9.59 9.85 -22.85
N ASN A 310 10.42 9.58 -23.86
CA ASN A 310 11.48 10.44 -24.35
C ASN A 310 10.87 11.42 -25.39
N PRO A 311 10.86 12.76 -25.19
CA PRO A 311 10.34 13.67 -26.19
C PRO A 311 11.47 14.05 -27.16
N ALA A 312 11.81 13.13 -28.07
CA ALA A 312 12.60 13.47 -29.25
C ALA A 312 11.62 13.69 -30.42
N GLY A 313 11.19 14.94 -30.60
CA GLY A 313 10.40 15.37 -31.74
C GLY A 313 11.21 15.29 -33.03
N GLY A 314 11.04 14.19 -33.78
CA GLY A 314 11.42 14.08 -35.18
C GLY A 314 10.27 14.52 -36.07
N LYS A 315 10.38 15.70 -36.70
CA LYS A 315 9.57 16.05 -37.87
C LYS A 315 10.08 15.26 -39.07
N GLU A 316 9.18 14.54 -39.72
CA GLU A 316 9.38 13.98 -41.05
C GLU A 316 9.60 15.08 -42.10
N ASN A 317 10.43 14.78 -43.10
CA ASN A 317 10.16 15.14 -44.48
C ASN A 317 10.90 14.19 -45.45
N PRO A 318 10.42 14.05 -46.70
CA PRO A 318 10.40 12.78 -47.42
C PRO A 318 11.52 12.60 -48.46
N ALA A 319 11.67 11.34 -48.88
CA ALA A 319 12.14 10.82 -50.16
C ALA A 319 13.22 11.58 -50.95
N THR A 320 14.35 10.90 -51.22
CA THR A 320 14.93 10.79 -52.59
C THR A 320 16.05 9.75 -52.65
N ASP A 321 15.84 8.79 -53.57
CA ASP A 321 16.77 8.17 -54.52
C ASP A 321 18.08 7.48 -54.11
N ASN A 322 18.08 6.18 -54.43
CA ASN A 322 19.23 5.32 -54.70
C ASN A 322 20.18 5.90 -55.77
N LYS A 323 21.50 5.86 -55.52
CA LYS A 323 22.50 5.22 -56.41
C LYS A 323 23.93 5.28 -55.85
N THR A 324 24.49 4.08 -55.69
CA THR A 324 25.85 3.60 -55.96
C THR A 324 26.98 4.64 -56.15
N ILE A 325 28.11 4.46 -55.45
CA ILE A 325 29.47 4.39 -56.02
C ILE A 325 30.39 3.63 -55.03
N LYS A 326 31.06 2.59 -55.54
CA LYS A 326 32.22 1.92 -54.94
C LYS A 326 33.46 2.81 -55.08
N LYS A 327 34.39 2.76 -54.11
CA LYS A 327 35.84 2.71 -54.39
C LYS A 327 36.63 2.20 -53.18
N ASP A 328 37.34 1.11 -53.45
CA ASP A 328 38.51 0.60 -52.71
C ASP A 328 39.55 1.69 -52.44
N THR A 329 40.33 1.54 -51.36
CA THR A 329 41.78 1.30 -51.44
C THR A 329 42.42 1.12 -50.06
N GLY A 330 43.19 0.02 -49.92
CA GLY A 330 44.55 0.07 -49.36
C GLY A 330 44.72 -0.14 -47.87
N GLY A 331 45.04 -1.37 -47.46
CA GLY A 331 45.48 -1.70 -46.10
C GLY A 331 46.93 -1.35 -45.78
N LYS A 332 47.31 -1.56 -44.50
CA LYS A 332 48.55 -2.21 -44.02
C LYS A 332 48.68 -2.11 -42.49
N THR A 333 48.94 -3.24 -41.85
CA THR A 333 49.63 -3.41 -40.56
C THR A 333 50.59 -4.60 -40.74
N PRO A 334 51.61 -4.87 -39.90
CA PRO A 334 52.42 -4.05 -38.98
C PRO A 334 53.95 -4.22 -39.31
N PRO A 335 54.89 -3.86 -38.40
CA PRO A 335 55.60 -4.97 -37.74
C PRO A 335 55.91 -4.79 -36.24
N LYS A 336 56.30 -5.93 -35.66
CA LYS A 336 56.79 -6.24 -34.30
C LYS A 336 58.17 -5.62 -34.01
N ASN A 337 58.51 -5.50 -32.71
CA ASN A 337 59.82 -5.73 -32.08
C ASN A 337 59.54 -5.90 -30.57
N GLU A 338 59.67 -7.10 -29.97
CA GLU A 338 60.88 -7.80 -29.49
C GLU A 338 61.55 -7.21 -28.22
N GLU A 339 61.94 -8.16 -27.36
CA GLU A 339 62.28 -8.14 -25.94
C GLU A 339 63.55 -7.36 -25.59
N VAL A 340 63.63 -6.83 -24.36
CA VAL A 340 64.86 -6.92 -23.53
C VAL A 340 64.48 -6.93 -22.03
N LYS A 341 64.84 -8.01 -21.33
CA LYS A 341 65.16 -8.05 -19.89
C LYS A 341 66.68 -8.25 -19.74
N PRO A 342 67.29 -7.77 -18.66
CA PRO A 342 67.48 -8.64 -17.48
C PRO A 342 66.59 -8.28 -16.29
#